data_AF-A0A5E6TNH8-F1
#
_entry.id   AF-A0A5E6TNH8-F1
#
_cell.length_a   1.000
_cell.length_b   1.000
_cell.length_c   1.000
_cell.angle_alpha   90.00
_cell.angle_beta   90.00
_cell.angle_gamma   90.00
#
_symmetry.space_group_name_H-M   'P 1'
#
loop_
_entity.id
_entity.type
_entity.pdbx_description
1 polymer ?
#
loop_
_entity_poly.entity_id
_entity_poly.type
_entity_poly.pdbx_seq_one_letter_code
_entity_poly.pdbx_strand_id
1 'polypeptide(L)'
;MTIDKQKLQKLLWAEAASFRADCADWKRNTEALQEFLGEKTVEEVALELLAENEALRAEASKWKNESVSDSQEIYGLTCSLAQRTGEVRELAVVVDDLAALIKRFVCRLRNAAPGNDLPEQALDYLARKGLQGSPMRSIVEARLP
;
A
#
# COMPACT_ATOMS: atom_id res chain seq x y z
N MET A 1 -30.73 7.83 -3.21
CA MET A 1 -31.68 8.87 -2.74
C MET A 1 -30.92 10.19 -2.58
N THR A 2 -31.54 11.35 -2.85
CA THR A 2 -30.88 12.67 -2.88
C THR A 2 -31.36 13.65 -1.79
N ILE A 3 -32.18 13.20 -0.84
CA ILE A 3 -32.68 14.06 0.24
C ILE A 3 -31.54 14.50 1.16
N ASP A 4 -31.60 15.73 1.68
CA ASP A 4 -30.66 16.21 2.70
C ASP A 4 -30.94 15.49 4.02
N LYS A 5 -30.13 14.44 4.29
CA LYS A 5 -30.24 13.58 5.47
C LYS A 5 -30.00 14.34 6.78
N GLN A 6 -29.15 15.37 6.78
CA GLN A 6 -28.90 16.17 7.98
C GLN A 6 -30.08 17.08 8.31
N LYS A 7 -30.70 17.69 7.29
CA LYS A 7 -31.91 18.51 7.47
C LYS A 7 -33.10 17.64 7.88
N LEU A 8 -33.27 16.47 7.26
CA LEU A 8 -34.30 15.49 7.63
C LEU A 8 -34.20 15.10 9.11
N GLN A 9 -32.99 14.76 9.57
CA GLN A 9 -32.73 14.37 10.96
C GLN A 9 -33.13 15.47 11.96
N LYS A 10 -32.81 16.73 11.66
CA LYS A 10 -33.16 17.86 12.54
C LYS A 10 -34.67 18.06 12.65
N LEU A 11 -35.40 17.94 11.54
CA LEU A 11 -36.85 18.08 11.52
C LEU A 11 -37.55 16.94 12.27
N LEU A 12 -37.13 15.69 12.04
CA LEU A 12 -37.65 14.52 12.77
C LEU A 12 -37.38 14.61 14.27
N TRP A 13 -36.21 15.10 14.68
CA TRP A 13 -35.89 15.31 16.09
C TRP A 13 -36.72 16.42 16.73
N ALA A 14 -36.95 17.53 16.02
CA ALA A 14 -37.80 18.61 16.51
C ALA A 14 -39.26 18.16 16.66
N GLU A 15 -39.78 17.39 15.71
CA GLU A 15 -41.14 16.84 15.79
C GLU A 15 -41.28 15.85 16.94
N ALA A 16 -40.37 14.87 17.05
CA ALA A 16 -40.39 13.89 18.13
C ALA A 16 -40.23 14.52 19.51
N ALA A 17 -39.42 15.58 19.64
CA ALA A 17 -39.26 16.33 20.88
C ALA A 17 -40.52 17.10 21.26
N SER A 18 -41.13 17.84 20.32
CA SER A 18 -42.35 18.61 20.58
C SER A 18 -43.55 17.70 20.89
N PHE A 19 -43.66 16.55 20.21
CA PHE A 19 -44.68 15.54 20.49
C PHE A 19 -44.52 14.97 21.91
N ARG A 20 -43.30 14.59 22.31
CA ARG A 20 -43.03 14.07 23.66
C ARG A 20 -43.25 15.10 24.77
N ALA A 21 -43.01 16.37 24.48
CA ALA A 21 -43.20 17.48 25.41
C ALA A 21 -44.66 17.96 25.50
N ASP A 22 -45.58 17.34 24.74
CA ASP A 22 -46.98 17.78 24.57
C ASP A 22 -47.07 19.28 24.23
N CYS A 23 -46.08 19.76 23.47
CA CYS A 23 -45.91 21.16 23.14
C CYS A 23 -46.66 21.49 21.85
N ALA A 24 -47.46 22.56 21.85
CA ALA A 24 -48.27 22.99 20.70
C ALA A 24 -47.47 23.21 19.40
N ASP A 25 -46.15 23.37 19.49
CA ASP A 25 -45.23 23.50 18.36
C ASP A 25 -45.12 22.23 17.50
N TRP A 26 -45.64 21.08 17.94
CA TRP A 26 -45.60 19.84 17.16
C TRP A 26 -46.27 20.00 15.78
N LYS A 27 -47.37 20.78 15.69
CA LYS A 27 -48.06 21.04 14.41
C LYS A 27 -47.18 21.79 13.42
N ARG A 28 -46.47 22.81 13.88
CA ARG A 28 -45.54 23.60 13.05
C ARG A 28 -44.38 22.73 12.57
N ASN A 29 -43.89 21.83 13.43
CA ASN A 29 -42.83 20.90 13.07
C ASN A 29 -43.31 19.84 12.05
N THR A 30 -44.54 19.33 12.18
CA THR A 30 -45.15 18.44 11.19
C THR A 30 -45.36 19.13 9.85
N GLU A 31 -45.84 20.38 9.82
CA GLU A 31 -45.97 21.17 8.58
C GLU A 31 -44.62 21.40 7.90
N ALA A 32 -43.59 21.77 8.65
CA ALA A 32 -42.24 21.97 8.12
C ALA A 32 -41.62 20.66 7.61
N LEU A 33 -41.92 19.52 8.24
CA LEU A 33 -41.51 18.20 7.78
C LEU A 33 -42.24 17.83 6.48
N GLN A 34 -43.56 18.04 6.41
CA GLN A 34 -44.36 17.77 5.22
C GLN A 34 -43.90 18.61 4.02
N GLU A 35 -43.64 19.91 4.23
CA GLU A 35 -43.09 20.81 3.21
C GLU A 35 -41.71 20.34 2.73
N PHE A 36 -40.86 19.88 3.65
CA PHE A 36 -39.52 19.39 3.31
C PHE A 36 -39.53 18.06 2.53
N LEU A 37 -40.47 17.16 2.84
CA LEU A 37 -40.62 15.89 2.16
C LEU A 37 -41.32 16.01 0.79
N GLY A 38 -42.14 17.05 0.62
CA GLY A 38 -42.87 17.31 -0.62
C GLY A 38 -43.94 16.25 -0.89
N GLU A 39 -43.81 15.54 -2.02
CA GLU A 39 -44.74 14.47 -2.41
C GLU A 39 -44.50 13.16 -1.66
N LYS A 40 -43.33 13.00 -1.03
CA LYS A 40 -42.98 11.75 -0.34
C LYS A 40 -43.52 11.74 1.07
N THR A 41 -43.96 10.56 1.50
CA THR A 41 -44.28 10.29 2.90
C THR A 41 -43.02 9.99 3.72
N VAL A 42 -43.10 10.16 5.04
CA VAL A 42 -42.03 9.74 5.97
C VAL A 42 -41.73 8.25 5.81
N GLU A 43 -42.76 7.43 5.55
CA GLU A 43 -42.64 5.99 5.36
C GLU A 43 -41.85 5.64 4.10
N GLU A 44 -42.15 6.27 2.97
CA GLU A 44 -41.40 6.07 1.71
C GLU A 44 -39.93 6.48 1.88
N VAL A 45 -39.66 7.62 2.51
CA VAL A 45 -38.28 8.06 2.78
C VAL A 45 -37.57 7.10 3.75
N ALA A 46 -38.27 6.56 4.74
CA ALA A 46 -37.72 5.56 5.66
C ALA A 46 -37.35 4.26 4.92
N LEU A 47 -38.21 3.77 4.02
CA LEU A 47 -37.94 2.59 3.20
C LEU A 47 -36.75 2.82 2.25
N GLU A 48 -36.68 3.99 1.59
CA GLU A 48 -35.54 4.36 0.75
C GLU A 48 -34.23 4.45 1.55
N LEU A 49 -34.25 5.02 2.76
CA LEU A 49 -33.10 5.08 3.65
C LEU A 49 -32.66 3.71 4.14
N LEU A 50 -33.59 2.78 4.39
CA LEU A 50 -33.28 1.41 4.78
C LEU A 50 -32.58 0.67 3.63
N ALA A 51 -33.15 0.74 2.43
CA ALA A 51 -32.54 0.15 1.24
C ALA A 51 -31.14 0.73 0.95
N GLU A 52 -30.97 2.05 1.08
CA GLU A 52 -29.67 2.68 0.91
C GLU A 52 -28.67 2.24 2.00
N ASN A 53 -29.12 2.10 3.25
CA ASN A 53 -28.27 1.59 4.33
C ASN A 53 -27.83 0.14 4.10
N GLU A 54 -28.71 -0.72 3.61
CA GLU A 54 -28.38 -2.11 3.27
C GLU A 54 -27.34 -2.16 2.14
N ALA A 55 -27.53 -1.37 1.08
CA ALA A 55 -26.57 -1.26 -0.01
C ALA A 55 -25.21 -0.75 0.48
N LEU A 56 -25.18 0.29 1.31
CA LEU A 56 -23.95 0.83 1.90
C LEU A 56 -23.24 -0.17 2.80
N ARG A 57 -23.99 -0.98 3.58
CA ARG A 57 -23.41 -2.04 4.42
C ARG A 57 -22.82 -3.18 3.60
N ALA A 58 -23.48 -3.56 2.50
CA ALA A 58 -22.97 -4.56 1.57
C ALA A 58 -21.65 -4.09 0.93
N GLU A 59 -21.62 -2.86 0.44
CA GLU A 59 -20.43 -2.26 -0.16
C GLU A 59 -19.29 -2.16 0.88
N ALA A 60 -19.57 -1.66 2.09
CA ALA A 60 -18.57 -1.60 3.16
C ALA A 60 -17.99 -2.98 3.52
N SER A 61 -18.82 -4.03 3.49
CA SER A 61 -18.37 -5.40 3.74
C SER A 61 -17.47 -5.92 2.63
N LYS A 62 -17.79 -5.59 1.38
CA LYS A 62 -16.95 -5.92 0.21
C LYS A 62 -15.58 -5.26 0.31
N TRP A 63 -15.52 -3.94 0.51
CA TRP A 63 -14.25 -3.21 0.67
C TRP A 63 -13.41 -3.73 1.82
N LYS A 64 -14.04 -4.09 2.94
CA LYS A 64 -13.34 -4.67 4.08
C LYS A 64 -12.68 -6.00 3.71
N ASN A 65 -13.36 -6.87 2.98
CA ASN A 65 -12.83 -8.17 2.57
C ASN A 65 -11.71 -8.01 1.53
N GLU A 66 -11.89 -7.12 0.55
CA GLU A 66 -10.85 -6.80 -0.45
C GLU A 66 -9.60 -6.22 0.22
N SER A 67 -9.76 -5.26 1.13
CA SER A 67 -8.64 -4.67 1.87
C SER A 67 -7.87 -5.70 2.72
N VAL A 68 -8.55 -6.67 3.34
CA VAL A 68 -7.91 -7.75 4.08
C VAL A 68 -7.16 -8.70 3.14
N SER A 69 -7.74 -9.03 1.97
CA SER A 69 -7.09 -9.84 0.95
C SER A 69 -5.82 -9.17 0.41
N ASP A 70 -5.91 -7.90 0.04
CA ASP A 70 -4.76 -7.10 -0.44
C ASP A 70 -3.65 -7.05 0.62
N SER A 71 -4.02 -6.88 1.89
CA SER A 71 -3.05 -6.87 2.99
C SER A 71 -2.31 -8.21 3.14
N GLN A 72 -3.01 -9.34 2.95
CA GLN A 72 -2.40 -10.67 2.98
C GLN A 72 -1.46 -10.88 1.80
N GLU A 73 -1.85 -10.46 0.59
CA GLU A 73 -1.02 -10.54 -0.60
C GLU A 73 0.25 -9.69 -0.45
N ILE A 74 0.12 -8.46 0.02
CA ILE A 74 1.25 -7.56 0.30
C ILE A 74 2.23 -8.21 1.30
N TYR A 75 1.73 -8.83 2.36
CA TYR A 75 2.58 -9.53 3.33
C TYR A 75 3.35 -10.70 2.68
N GLY A 76 2.68 -11.50 1.84
CA GLY A 76 3.31 -12.61 1.10
C GLY A 76 4.38 -12.15 0.12
N LEU A 77 4.09 -11.07 -0.63
CA LEU A 77 5.05 -10.45 -1.55
C LEU A 77 6.27 -9.89 -0.79
N THR A 78 6.04 -9.26 0.36
CA THR A 78 7.11 -8.70 1.21
C THR A 78 8.05 -9.80 1.70
N CYS A 79 7.50 -10.93 2.16
CA CYS A 79 8.32 -12.08 2.58
C CYS A 79 9.14 -12.66 1.41
N SER A 80 8.52 -12.82 0.24
CA SER A 80 9.19 -13.32 -0.96
C SER A 80 10.32 -12.40 -1.43
N LEU A 81 10.11 -11.08 -1.37
CA LEU A 81 11.13 -10.09 -1.71
C LEU A 81 12.30 -10.11 -0.72
N ALA A 82 12.01 -10.24 0.58
CA ALA A 82 13.03 -10.35 1.61
C ALA A 82 13.89 -11.60 1.40
N GLN A 83 13.28 -12.74 1.09
CA GLN A 83 13.99 -13.98 0.75
C GLN A 83 14.93 -13.79 -0.45
N ARG A 84 14.41 -13.28 -1.57
CA ARG A 84 15.23 -13.05 -2.78
C ARG A 84 16.36 -12.06 -2.53
N THR A 85 16.13 -11.05 -1.69
CA THR A 85 17.17 -10.09 -1.29
C THR A 85 18.27 -10.78 -0.49
N GLY A 86 17.92 -11.72 0.39
CA GLY A 86 18.86 -12.60 1.08
C GLY A 86 19.71 -13.44 0.11
N GLU A 87 19.06 -14.13 -0.83
CA GLU A 87 19.72 -14.96 -1.84
C GLU A 87 20.71 -14.14 -2.70
N VAL A 88 20.31 -12.93 -3.13
CA VAL A 88 21.20 -12.02 -3.88
C VAL A 88 22.40 -11.59 -3.04
N ARG A 89 22.20 -11.35 -1.74
CA ARG A 89 23.29 -10.98 -0.82
C ARG A 89 24.29 -12.12 -0.65
N GLU A 90 23.82 -13.36 -0.52
CA GLU A 90 24.69 -14.55 -0.42
C GLU A 90 25.50 -14.75 -1.71
N LEU A 91 24.85 -14.66 -2.87
CA LEU A 91 25.53 -14.74 -4.16
C LEU A 91 26.60 -13.66 -4.32
N ALA A 92 26.32 -12.44 -3.85
CA ALA A 92 27.29 -11.37 -3.90
C ALA A 92 28.54 -11.66 -3.06
N VAL A 93 28.39 -12.28 -1.87
CA VAL A 93 29.54 -12.71 -1.07
C VAL A 93 30.40 -13.72 -1.84
N VAL A 94 29.78 -14.69 -2.51
CA VAL A 94 30.52 -15.67 -3.34
C VAL A 94 31.29 -14.98 -4.47
N VAL A 95 30.71 -13.97 -5.11
CA VAL A 95 31.38 -13.18 -6.16
C VAL A 95 32.59 -12.41 -5.60
N ASP A 96 32.47 -11.82 -4.40
CA ASP A 96 33.58 -11.13 -3.73
C ASP A 96 34.75 -12.08 -3.45
N ASP A 97 34.45 -13.26 -2.92
CA ASP A 97 35.44 -14.29 -2.60
C ASP A 97 36.15 -14.79 -3.87
N LEU A 98 35.39 -15.05 -4.94
CA LEU A 98 35.96 -15.43 -6.23
C LEU A 98 36.86 -14.35 -6.81
N ALA A 99 36.43 -13.08 -6.78
CA ALA A 99 37.25 -11.96 -7.24
C ALA A 99 38.55 -11.83 -6.43
N ALA A 100 38.48 -12.04 -5.11
CA ALA A 100 39.67 -12.04 -4.25
C ALA A 100 40.63 -13.20 -4.57
N LEU A 101 40.10 -14.40 -4.83
CA LEU A 101 40.90 -15.56 -5.26
C LEU A 101 41.58 -15.31 -6.60
N ILE A 102 40.87 -14.75 -7.58
CA ILE A 102 41.43 -14.41 -8.90
C ILE A 102 42.55 -13.39 -8.74
N LYS A 103 42.38 -12.34 -7.93
CA LYS A 103 43.46 -11.37 -7.66
C LYS A 103 44.69 -12.03 -7.07
N ARG A 104 44.52 -12.91 -6.08
CA ARG A 104 45.64 -13.67 -5.48
C ARG A 104 46.33 -14.55 -6.51
N PHE A 105 45.56 -15.20 -7.37
CA PHE A 105 46.09 -16.05 -8.45
C PHE A 105 46.89 -15.24 -9.46
N VAL A 106 46.37 -14.11 -9.93
CA VAL A 106 47.08 -13.15 -10.80
C VAL A 106 48.39 -12.71 -10.18
N CYS A 107 48.39 -12.31 -8.90
CA CYS A 107 49.61 -11.89 -8.22
C CYS A 107 50.68 -13.00 -8.20
N ARG A 108 50.26 -14.25 -7.97
CA ARG A 108 51.17 -15.41 -8.02
C ARG A 108 51.68 -15.67 -9.43
N LEU A 109 50.81 -15.61 -10.44
CA LEU A 109 51.20 -15.80 -11.85
C LEU A 109 52.23 -14.76 -12.31
N ARG A 110 52.04 -13.48 -11.97
CA ARG A 110 52.99 -12.42 -12.31
C ARG A 110 54.38 -12.67 -11.72
N ASN A 111 54.45 -13.24 -10.51
CA ASN A 111 55.71 -13.60 -9.87
C ASN A 111 56.36 -14.85 -10.49
N ALA A 112 55.55 -15.80 -11.00
CA ALA A 112 56.04 -17.05 -11.59
C ALA A 112 56.43 -16.90 -13.08
N ALA A 113 55.82 -15.97 -13.81
CA ALA A 113 56.06 -15.76 -15.24
C ALA A 113 55.94 -14.25 -15.61
N PRO A 114 57.00 -13.45 -15.42
CA PRO A 114 56.96 -11.99 -15.51
C PRO A 114 56.82 -11.39 -16.93
N GLY A 115 56.67 -12.22 -17.97
CA GLY A 115 56.44 -11.78 -19.36
C GLY A 115 55.10 -12.24 -19.96
N ASN A 116 54.16 -12.67 -19.11
CA ASN A 116 52.83 -13.10 -19.54
C ASN A 116 51.84 -11.95 -19.33
N ASP A 117 51.07 -11.60 -20.35
CA ASP A 117 50.09 -10.51 -20.33
C ASP A 117 48.73 -10.93 -19.74
N LEU A 118 48.47 -12.22 -19.57
CA LEU A 118 47.22 -12.75 -19.01
C LEU A 118 46.87 -12.20 -17.61
N PRO A 119 47.82 -12.02 -16.67
CA PRO A 119 47.56 -11.39 -15.38
C PRO A 119 47.04 -9.94 -15.52
N GLU A 120 47.59 -9.17 -16.46
CA GLU A 120 47.17 -7.79 -16.71
C GLU A 120 45.77 -7.75 -17.33
N GLN A 121 45.51 -8.61 -18.33
CA GLN A 121 44.18 -8.74 -18.95
C GLN A 121 43.11 -9.16 -17.94
N ALA A 122 43.42 -10.07 -17.02
CA ALA A 122 42.50 -10.50 -15.97
C ALA A 122 42.16 -9.37 -14.97
N LEU A 123 43.15 -8.57 -14.57
CA LEU A 123 42.91 -7.41 -13.70
C LEU A 123 42.12 -6.31 -14.39
N ASP A 124 42.43 -6.01 -15.65
CA ASP A 124 41.69 -5.05 -16.47
C ASP A 124 40.23 -5.48 -16.65
N TYR A 125 39.97 -6.77 -16.90
CA TYR A 125 38.61 -7.31 -16.95
C TYR A 125 37.84 -7.10 -15.64
N LEU A 126 38.45 -7.43 -14.49
CA LEU A 126 37.83 -7.19 -13.19
C LEU A 126 37.56 -5.70 -12.95
N ALA A 127 38.47 -4.82 -13.39
CA ALA A 127 38.30 -3.38 -13.22
C ALA A 127 37.12 -2.86 -14.07
N ARG A 128 37.04 -3.24 -15.35
CA ARG A 128 35.95 -2.85 -16.26
C ARG A 128 34.58 -3.36 -15.81
N LYS A 129 34.54 -4.50 -15.12
CA LYS A 129 33.30 -5.06 -14.55
C LYS A 129 32.98 -4.57 -13.14
N GLY A 130 33.81 -3.70 -12.56
CA GLY A 130 33.60 -3.20 -11.18
C GLY A 130 33.80 -4.26 -10.10
N LEU A 131 34.51 -5.35 -10.42
CA LEU A 131 34.79 -6.48 -9.53
C LEU A 131 36.12 -6.34 -8.76
N GLN A 132 36.83 -5.21 -8.94
CA GLN A 132 38.05 -4.92 -8.19
C GLN A 132 37.82 -4.40 -6.75
N GLY A 133 36.58 -4.28 -6.29
CA GLY A 133 36.22 -4.00 -4.89
C GLY A 133 35.14 -4.96 -4.40
N SER A 134 34.45 -4.63 -3.30
CA SER A 134 33.16 -5.27 -2.98
C SER A 134 32.11 -4.68 -3.93
N PRO A 135 31.65 -5.40 -4.98
CA PRO A 135 30.72 -4.91 -5.98
C PRO A 135 29.41 -4.41 -5.35
N MET A 136 28.97 -5.02 -4.25
CA MET A 136 27.81 -4.55 -3.48
C MET A 136 28.04 -3.18 -2.83
N ARG A 137 29.25 -2.90 -2.31
CA ARG A 137 29.56 -1.58 -1.73
C ARG A 137 29.65 -0.51 -2.82
N SER A 138 30.32 -0.83 -3.92
CA SER A 138 30.47 0.10 -5.05
C SER A 138 29.16 0.42 -5.76
N ILE A 139 28.21 -0.53 -5.84
CA ILE A 139 26.88 -0.29 -6.42
C ILE A 139 26.00 0.55 -5.48
N VAL A 140 26.05 0.32 -4.16
CA VAL A 140 25.31 1.13 -3.17
C VAL A 140 25.83 2.56 -3.14
N GLU A 141 27.15 2.74 -3.18
CA GLU A 141 27.79 4.07 -3.22
C GLU A 141 27.52 4.82 -4.53
N ALA A 142 27.46 4.14 -5.67
CA ALA A 142 27.17 4.76 -6.98
C ALA A 142 25.69 5.18 -7.18
N ARG A 143 24.78 4.77 -6.28
CA ARG A 143 23.33 4.96 -6.43
C ARG A 143 22.71 5.88 -5.37
N LEU A 144 23.51 6.38 -4.43
CA LEU A 144 23.12 7.42 -3.48
C LEU A 144 23.59 8.78 -4.04
N PRO A 145 22.71 9.81 -4.09
CA PRO A 145 23.09 11.16 -4.51
C PRO A 145 24.04 11.85 -3.51
#